data_AF-A0A7K4M0X5-F1
#
_entry.id   AF-A0A7K4M0X5-F1
#
_cell.length_a   1.000
_cell.length_b   1.000
_cell.length_c   1.000
_cell.angle_alpha   90.00
_cell.angle_beta   90.00
_cell.angle_gamma   90.00
#
_symmetry.space_group_name_H-M   'P 1'
#
loop_
_entity.id
_entity.type
_entity.pdbx_description
1 polymer ?
#
loop_
_entity_poly.entity_id
_entity_poly.type
_entity_poly.pdbx_seq_one_letter_code
_entity_poly.pdbx_strand_id
1 'polypeptide(L)'
;MVTLLIYVLVILSQALAGPCNPDKADVILVYCYPKTIITRIPECPYGWEVNQLALGGICYNGIHDSGYYQFTIPDLSPKNKSYCGTQSEFKNPIYHFYNSIVSNDTSIIVKSQPVNYSFACTYNANYLVNQAAFDQRVATVHVKNGSSGSFESQLSLNFYS
;
A
#
# COMPACT_ATOMS: atom_id res chain seq x y z
N MET A 1 42.58 36.20 -19.68
CA MET A 1 41.37 36.15 -20.55
C MET A 1 40.73 34.76 -20.60
N VAL A 2 41.49 33.66 -20.67
CA VAL A 2 40.94 32.29 -20.73
C VAL A 2 40.17 31.91 -19.45
N THR A 3 40.68 32.26 -18.27
CA THR A 3 40.03 31.99 -16.98
C THR A 3 38.67 32.68 -16.84
N LEU A 4 38.56 33.93 -17.28
CA LEU A 4 37.30 34.69 -17.22
C LEU A 4 36.22 34.07 -18.14
N LEU A 5 36.65 33.57 -19.31
CA LEU A 5 35.79 32.85 -20.26
C LEU A 5 35.27 31.53 -19.69
N ILE A 6 36.11 30.79 -18.97
CA ILE A 6 35.73 29.55 -18.27
C ILE A 6 34.70 29.84 -17.17
N TYR A 7 34.91 30.87 -16.35
CA TYR A 7 33.94 31.26 -15.32
C TYR A 7 32.59 31.66 -15.92
N VAL A 8 32.58 32.43 -17.01
CA VAL A 8 31.33 32.80 -17.70
C VAL A 8 30.61 31.59 -18.28
N LEU A 9 31.34 30.62 -18.86
CA LEU A 9 30.77 29.35 -19.34
C LEU A 9 30.20 28.49 -18.21
N VAL A 10 30.86 28.45 -17.05
CA VAL A 10 30.35 27.73 -15.86
C VAL A 10 29.08 28.39 -15.35
N ILE A 11 29.03 29.71 -15.26
CA ILE A 11 27.84 30.45 -14.82
C ILE A 11 26.68 30.27 -15.82
N LEU A 12 26.96 30.31 -17.12
CA LEU A 12 25.95 30.04 -18.16
C LEU A 12 25.43 28.61 -18.09
N SER A 13 26.29 27.63 -17.83
CA SER A 13 25.90 26.22 -17.72
C SER A 13 24.99 25.96 -16.51
N GLN A 14 25.21 26.67 -15.41
CA GLN A 14 24.34 26.60 -14.22
C GLN A 14 23.00 27.33 -14.42
N ALA A 15 22.98 28.41 -15.23
CA ALA A 15 21.76 29.12 -15.57
C ALA A 15 20.87 28.39 -16.61
N LEU A 16 21.46 27.48 -17.39
CA LEU A 16 20.78 26.66 -18.41
C LEU A 16 20.38 25.27 -17.92
N ALA A 17 20.93 24.82 -16.80
CA ALA A 17 20.38 23.67 -16.09
C ALA A 17 19.02 24.10 -15.50
N GLY A 18 17.95 23.39 -15.85
CA GLY A 18 16.69 23.53 -15.12
C GLY A 18 16.90 23.34 -13.62
N PRO A 19 15.94 23.74 -12.76
CA PRO A 19 16.09 23.67 -11.30
C PRO A 19 16.47 22.29 -10.78
N CYS A 20 16.24 21.23 -11.56
CA CYS A 20 16.73 19.89 -11.29
C CYS A 20 16.91 19.06 -12.57
N ASN A 21 17.71 17.99 -12.47
CA ASN A 21 17.88 17.03 -13.56
C ASN A 21 16.58 16.26 -13.79
N PRO A 22 15.98 16.32 -14.99
CA PRO A 22 14.72 15.62 -15.27
C PRO A 22 14.93 14.11 -15.21
N ASP A 23 14.10 13.44 -14.42
CA ASP A 23 13.94 12.00 -14.57
C ASP A 23 13.24 11.77 -15.92
N LYS A 24 13.87 11.03 -16.84
CA LYS A 24 13.38 10.94 -18.24
C LYS A 24 12.04 10.21 -18.39
N ALA A 25 11.50 9.67 -17.30
CA ALA A 25 10.29 8.86 -17.30
C ALA A 25 9.31 9.32 -16.21
N ASP A 26 8.07 9.54 -16.63
CA ASP A 26 6.93 9.80 -15.74
C ASP A 26 6.54 8.50 -15.03
N VAL A 27 7.13 8.24 -13.86
CA VAL A 27 6.98 6.96 -13.15
C VAL A 27 6.69 7.20 -11.67
N ILE A 28 5.72 6.44 -11.16
CA ILE A 28 5.45 6.28 -9.74
C ILE A 28 5.86 4.86 -9.30
N LEU A 29 6.56 4.76 -8.18
CA LEU A 29 6.91 3.47 -7.57
C LEU A 29 5.88 3.16 -6.48
N VAL A 30 5.23 2.00 -6.57
CA VAL A 30 4.20 1.57 -5.62
C VAL A 30 4.60 0.21 -5.04
N TYR A 31 4.74 0.15 -3.73
CA TYR A 31 5.07 -1.05 -2.97
C TYR A 31 3.87 -1.46 -2.14
N CYS A 32 3.26 -2.60 -2.50
CA CYS A 32 2.11 -3.17 -1.80
C CYS A 32 2.59 -4.22 -0.81
N TYR A 33 2.74 -3.86 0.47
CA TYR A 33 3.07 -4.80 1.55
C TYR A 33 1.80 -5.26 2.28
N PRO A 34 1.81 -6.43 2.95
CA PRO A 34 0.61 -7.01 3.57
C PRO A 34 -0.16 -6.12 4.54
N LYS A 35 0.49 -5.12 5.14
CA LYS A 35 -0.14 -4.17 6.09
C LYS A 35 0.08 -2.71 5.73
N THR A 36 0.82 -2.42 4.67
CA THR A 36 1.14 -1.02 4.33
C THR A 36 1.36 -0.86 2.84
N ILE A 37 0.99 0.30 2.31
CA ILE A 37 1.30 0.68 0.94
C ILE A 37 2.28 1.85 1.00
N ILE A 38 3.40 1.74 0.30
CA ILE A 38 4.38 2.81 0.18
C ILE A 38 4.40 3.26 -1.26
N THR A 39 4.27 4.56 -1.50
CA THR A 39 4.37 5.16 -2.83
C THR A 39 5.51 6.15 -2.84
N ARG A 40 6.32 6.14 -3.89
CA ARG A 40 7.44 7.06 -4.10
C ARG A 40 7.31 7.74 -5.44
N ILE A 41 7.42 9.06 -5.44
CA ILE A 41 7.31 9.92 -6.61
C ILE A 41 8.61 10.74 -6.72
N PRO A 42 9.28 10.79 -7.87
CA PRO A 42 10.45 11.64 -8.05
C PRO A 42 10.12 13.10 -7.71
N GLU A 43 11.02 13.82 -7.07
CA GLU A 43 10.84 15.26 -6.82
C GLU A 43 10.79 16.06 -8.12
N CYS A 44 11.39 15.52 -9.18
CA CYS A 44 11.61 16.20 -10.46
C CYS A 44 11.28 15.35 -11.70
N PRO A 45 10.00 14.98 -11.91
CA PRO A 45 9.60 14.10 -13.02
C PRO A 45 9.76 14.74 -14.41
N TYR A 46 9.77 16.08 -14.50
CA TYR A 46 9.80 16.82 -15.77
C TYR A 46 10.90 17.89 -15.82
N GLY A 47 11.89 17.82 -14.92
CA GLY A 47 12.98 18.81 -14.81
C GLY A 47 12.58 20.09 -14.07
N TRP A 48 11.44 20.06 -13.41
CA TRP A 48 10.99 21.05 -12.44
C TRP A 48 10.60 20.36 -11.14
N GLU A 49 10.87 21.04 -10.03
CA GLU A 49 10.58 20.54 -8.68
C GLU A 49 9.09 20.71 -8.37
N VAL A 50 8.44 19.61 -8.00
CA VAL A 50 7.03 19.62 -7.57
C VAL A 50 6.96 20.09 -6.13
N ASN A 51 6.36 21.25 -5.86
CA ASN A 51 6.37 21.82 -4.51
C ASN A 51 5.25 21.27 -3.63
N GLN A 52 4.10 20.94 -4.25
CA GLN A 52 2.94 20.48 -3.54
C GLN A 52 2.35 19.22 -4.17
N LEU A 53 2.43 18.11 -3.44
CA LEU A 53 1.78 16.84 -3.76
C LEU A 53 0.73 16.50 -2.72
N ALA A 54 -0.43 16.01 -3.16
CA ALA A 54 -1.53 15.62 -2.30
C ALA A 54 -1.98 14.18 -2.57
N LEU A 55 -1.85 13.29 -1.59
CA LEU A 55 -2.43 11.96 -1.59
C LEU A 55 -3.90 12.04 -1.15
N GLY A 56 -4.80 11.63 -2.05
CA GLY A 56 -6.25 11.61 -1.82
C GLY A 56 -6.86 12.98 -1.48
N GLY A 57 -6.14 14.07 -1.74
CA GLY A 57 -6.54 15.45 -1.38
C GLY A 57 -6.48 15.78 0.12
N ILE A 58 -5.94 14.89 0.95
CA ILE A 58 -5.90 15.06 2.42
C ILE A 58 -4.47 15.19 2.92
N CYS A 59 -3.58 14.31 2.49
CA CYS A 59 -2.21 14.28 2.96
C CYS A 59 -1.30 14.98 1.97
N TYR A 60 -0.67 16.05 2.43
CA TYR A 60 0.20 16.88 1.62
C TYR A 60 1.66 16.56 1.90
N ASN A 61 2.49 16.74 0.87
CA ASN A 61 3.95 16.76 0.93
C ASN A 61 4.48 15.59 1.78
N GLY A 62 4.54 14.42 1.14
CA GLY A 62 5.09 13.20 1.73
C GLY A 62 6.51 13.38 2.26
N ILE A 63 7.05 12.34 2.87
CA ILE A 63 8.41 12.38 3.43
C ILE A 63 9.41 12.44 2.28
N HIS A 64 10.29 13.44 2.30
CA HIS A 64 11.42 13.51 1.38
C HIS A 64 12.44 12.42 1.73
N ASP A 65 12.67 11.49 0.79
CA ASP A 65 13.67 10.44 0.91
C ASP A 65 14.40 10.26 -0.41
N SER A 66 15.71 10.55 -0.41
CA SER A 66 16.61 10.20 -1.51
C SER A 66 16.20 10.75 -2.90
N GLY A 67 15.64 11.96 -2.97
CA GLY A 67 15.16 12.58 -4.21
C GLY A 67 13.74 12.18 -4.63
N TYR A 68 13.00 11.54 -3.72
CA TYR A 68 11.60 11.15 -3.91
C TYR A 68 10.73 11.68 -2.76
N TYR A 69 9.50 12.06 -3.10
CA TYR A 69 8.39 12.18 -2.16
C TYR A 69 7.81 10.80 -1.85
N GLN A 70 7.89 10.38 -0.59
CA GLN A 70 7.33 9.12 -0.11
C GLN A 70 6.03 9.34 0.67
N PHE A 71 4.95 8.69 0.24
CA PHE A 71 3.73 8.54 1.04
C PHE A 71 3.60 7.11 1.55
N THR A 72 3.24 6.96 2.82
CA THR A 72 3.04 5.67 3.48
C THR A 72 1.61 5.58 3.99
N ILE A 73 0.90 4.53 3.59
CA ILE A 73 -0.46 4.20 4.05
C ILE A 73 -0.32 3.03 5.04
N PRO A 74 -0.38 3.26 6.36
CA PRO A 74 -0.13 2.22 7.37
C PRO A 74 -1.36 1.41 7.77
N ASP A 75 -2.57 1.90 7.48
CA ASP A 75 -3.83 1.24 7.88
C ASP A 75 -4.60 0.77 6.64
N LEU A 76 -4.41 -0.52 6.29
CA LEU A 76 -5.16 -1.21 5.23
C LEU A 76 -6.46 -1.85 5.75
N SER A 77 -7.13 -1.18 6.70
CA SER A 77 -8.48 -1.57 7.09
C SER A 77 -9.47 -1.30 5.95
N PRO A 78 -10.36 -2.24 5.60
CA PRO A 78 -11.42 -2.02 4.63
C PRO A 78 -12.48 -1.07 5.19
N LYS A 79 -12.17 0.23 5.14
CA LYS A 79 -13.02 1.34 5.56
C LYS A 79 -13.09 2.33 4.41
N ASN A 80 -14.28 2.87 4.17
CA ASN A 80 -14.46 3.93 3.18
C ASN A 80 -13.66 5.17 3.60
N LYS A 81 -12.83 5.71 2.69
CA LYS A 81 -11.90 6.82 2.96
C LYS A 81 -11.07 6.55 4.22
N SER A 82 -10.26 5.49 4.20
CA SER A 82 -9.31 5.21 5.28
C SER A 82 -8.17 6.26 5.29
N TYR A 83 -6.94 5.85 5.56
CA TYR A 83 -5.82 6.77 5.67
C TYR A 83 -5.63 7.61 4.40
N CYS A 84 -5.55 8.94 4.55
CA CYS A 84 -5.41 9.91 3.45
C CYS A 84 -6.45 9.74 2.31
N GLY A 85 -7.69 9.37 2.64
CA GLY A 85 -8.76 9.24 1.65
C GLY A 85 -8.68 7.98 0.79
N THR A 86 -7.84 7.01 1.17
CA THR A 86 -7.70 5.72 0.48
C THR A 86 -9.04 5.01 0.46
N GLN A 87 -9.44 4.56 -0.73
CA GLN A 87 -10.66 3.79 -0.91
C GLN A 87 -10.37 2.31 -0.81
N SER A 88 -11.33 1.56 -0.29
CA SER A 88 -11.27 0.10 -0.23
C SER A 88 -12.52 -0.49 -0.85
N GLU A 89 -12.36 -1.43 -1.77
CA GLU A 89 -13.44 -2.22 -2.36
C GLU A 89 -13.20 -3.71 -2.06
N PHE A 90 -14.24 -4.40 -1.60
CA PHE A 90 -14.20 -5.84 -1.39
C PHE A 90 -14.99 -6.55 -2.49
N LYS A 91 -14.30 -7.36 -3.27
CA LYS A 91 -14.86 -8.26 -4.27
C LYS A 91 -14.44 -9.68 -3.92
N ASN A 92 -15.29 -10.38 -3.17
CA ASN A 92 -14.99 -11.69 -2.58
C ASN A 92 -14.20 -12.62 -3.54
N PRO A 93 -13.02 -13.17 -3.16
CA PRO A 93 -12.29 -13.04 -1.88
C PRO A 93 -11.13 -12.04 -1.95
N ILE A 94 -11.28 -10.91 -2.64
CA ILE A 94 -10.19 -9.97 -2.93
C ILE A 94 -10.52 -8.58 -2.37
N TYR A 95 -9.54 -7.95 -1.71
CA TYR A 95 -9.57 -6.56 -1.32
C TYR A 95 -8.75 -5.71 -2.28
N HIS A 96 -9.35 -4.65 -2.81
CA HIS A 96 -8.68 -3.64 -3.62
C HIS A 96 -8.58 -2.35 -2.83
N PHE A 97 -7.37 -1.80 -2.72
CA PHE A 97 -7.12 -0.48 -2.15
C PHE A 97 -6.62 0.44 -3.25
N TYR A 98 -7.27 1.58 -3.44
CA TYR A 98 -6.92 2.54 -4.49
C TYR A 98 -6.91 3.97 -3.96
N ASN A 99 -5.98 4.77 -4.49
CA ASN A 99 -5.84 6.18 -4.19
C ASN A 99 -5.16 6.88 -5.38
N SER A 100 -5.11 8.21 -5.34
CA SER A 100 -4.43 9.04 -6.33
C SER A 100 -3.59 10.11 -5.67
N ILE A 101 -2.49 10.48 -6.34
CA ILE A 101 -1.62 11.56 -5.92
C ILE A 101 -1.67 12.65 -6.98
N VAL A 102 -2.02 13.85 -6.55
CA VAL A 102 -2.25 15.00 -7.43
C VAL A 102 -1.32 16.14 -7.03
N SER A 103 -0.66 16.78 -7.99
CA SER A 103 0.09 18.02 -7.73
C SER A 103 -0.85 19.22 -7.65
N ASN A 104 -0.63 20.11 -6.69
CA ASN A 104 -1.39 21.35 -6.54
C ASN A 104 -0.47 22.58 -6.68
N ASP A 105 0.37 22.59 -7.70
CA ASP A 105 1.29 23.70 -7.96
C ASP A 105 0.66 24.74 -8.89
N THR A 106 0.33 25.89 -8.33
CA THR A 106 -0.18 27.06 -9.07
C THR A 106 0.95 27.96 -9.62
N SER A 107 2.20 27.70 -9.23
CA SER A 107 3.38 28.51 -9.56
C SER A 107 3.97 28.22 -10.95
N ILE A 108 3.53 27.17 -11.65
CA ILE A 108 4.11 26.72 -12.92
C ILE A 108 3.34 27.33 -14.09
N ILE A 109 3.69 28.57 -14.42
CA ILE A 109 2.96 29.43 -15.37
C ILE A 109 3.19 29.03 -16.84
N VAL A 110 4.16 28.17 -17.17
CA VAL A 110 4.60 27.96 -18.57
C VAL A 110 4.36 26.54 -19.13
N LYS A 111 4.25 25.49 -18.30
CA LYS A 111 3.90 24.12 -18.73
C LYS A 111 3.19 23.36 -17.62
N SER A 112 1.95 23.75 -17.34
CA SER A 112 1.07 23.12 -16.35
C SER A 112 0.65 21.72 -16.81
N GLN A 113 1.52 20.73 -16.66
CA GLN A 113 1.11 19.32 -16.61
C GLN A 113 0.95 18.94 -15.15
N PRO A 114 -0.26 19.02 -14.59
CA PRO A 114 -0.50 18.55 -13.24
C PRO A 114 -0.22 17.05 -13.18
N VAL A 115 0.64 16.66 -12.25
CA VAL A 115 0.92 15.26 -11.94
C VAL A 115 -0.36 14.65 -11.37
N ASN A 116 -0.86 13.58 -11.98
CA ASN A 116 -2.01 12.85 -11.49
C ASN A 116 -1.76 11.34 -11.65
N TYR A 117 -1.19 10.74 -10.62
CA TYR A 117 -0.98 9.30 -10.58
C TYR A 117 -2.12 8.63 -9.84
N SER A 118 -2.67 7.57 -10.42
CA SER A 118 -3.57 6.66 -9.73
C SER A 118 -2.90 5.32 -9.54
N PHE A 119 -3.11 4.70 -8.39
CA PHE A 119 -2.56 3.39 -8.08
C PHE A 119 -3.58 2.53 -7.34
N ALA A 120 -3.43 1.21 -7.49
CA ALA A 120 -4.23 0.23 -6.79
C ALA A 120 -3.37 -0.96 -6.35
N CYS A 121 -3.53 -1.36 -5.08
CA CYS A 121 -2.95 -2.57 -4.52
C CYS A 121 -4.07 -3.59 -4.27
N THR A 122 -3.82 -4.84 -4.63
CA THR A 122 -4.80 -5.92 -4.53
C THR A 122 -4.28 -7.00 -3.58
N TYR A 123 -5.11 -7.41 -2.62
CA TYR A 123 -4.78 -8.41 -1.61
C TYR A 123 -5.84 -9.51 -1.59
N ASN A 124 -5.40 -10.77 -1.56
CA ASN A 124 -6.30 -11.90 -1.35
C ASN A 124 -6.70 -11.98 0.13
N ALA A 125 -7.99 -12.08 0.39
CA ALA A 125 -8.54 -12.34 1.71
C ALA A 125 -8.25 -13.80 2.09
N ASN A 126 -7.31 -14.02 3.01
CA ASN A 126 -7.14 -15.32 3.63
C ASN A 126 -8.15 -15.47 4.76
N TYR A 127 -9.18 -16.29 4.53
CA TYR A 127 -9.96 -16.84 5.62
C TYR A 127 -9.08 -17.83 6.37
N LEU A 128 -8.48 -17.40 7.48
CA LEU A 128 -8.00 -18.35 8.47
C LEU A 128 -9.23 -19.05 9.04
N VAL A 129 -9.60 -20.19 8.45
CA VAL A 129 -10.59 -21.11 9.01
C VAL A 129 -9.96 -21.79 10.23
N ASN A 130 -9.65 -21.00 11.26
CA ASN A 130 -9.11 -21.48 12.54
C ASN A 130 -10.22 -22.04 13.45
N GLN A 131 -11.45 -22.11 12.96
CA GLN A 131 -12.54 -22.84 13.59
C GLN A 131 -12.88 -24.03 12.71
N ALA A 132 -12.01 -25.05 12.71
CA ALA A 132 -12.51 -26.40 12.59
C ALA A 132 -13.34 -26.65 13.86
N ALA A 133 -14.61 -26.24 13.82
CA ALA A 133 -15.58 -26.69 14.82
C ALA A 133 -15.74 -28.20 14.59
N PHE A 134 -14.93 -28.98 15.31
CA PHE A 134 -15.09 -30.42 15.37
C PHE A 134 -16.42 -30.69 16.08
N ASP A 135 -17.49 -30.97 15.31
CA ASP A 135 -18.72 -31.55 15.83
C ASP A 135 -18.40 -33.00 16.23
N GLN A 136 -17.81 -33.17 17.41
CA GLN A 136 -17.49 -34.48 17.95
C GLN A 136 -18.79 -35.15 18.41
N ARG A 137 -19.43 -35.91 17.50
CA ARG A 137 -20.59 -36.74 17.83
C ARG A 137 -20.14 -38.01 18.53
N VAL A 138 -20.05 -37.98 19.85
CA VAL A 138 -19.74 -39.17 20.65
C VAL A 138 -21.03 -39.91 20.97
N ALA A 139 -21.14 -41.17 20.53
CA ALA A 139 -22.19 -42.08 20.97
C ALA A 139 -21.67 -42.92 22.14
N THR A 140 -22.14 -42.64 23.36
CA THR A 140 -21.74 -43.40 24.56
C THR A 140 -22.79 -44.46 24.87
N VAL A 141 -22.38 -45.74 24.88
CA VAL A 141 -23.26 -46.86 25.26
C VAL A 141 -22.92 -47.29 26.69
N HIS A 142 -23.86 -47.13 27.62
CA HIS A 142 -23.72 -47.61 29.00
C HIS A 142 -24.38 -48.96 29.17
N VAL A 143 -23.59 -50.02 29.38
CA VAL A 143 -24.11 -51.36 29.69
C VAL A 143 -23.91 -51.63 31.18
N LYS A 144 -25.00 -51.75 31.94
CA LYS A 144 -24.97 -52.22 33.33
C LYS A 144 -25.50 -53.64 33.39
N ASN A 145 -24.65 -54.58 33.81
CA ASN A 145 -25.09 -55.93 34.16
C ASN A 145 -25.34 -56.01 35.67
N GLY A 146 -26.56 -56.37 36.07
CA GLY A 146 -27.09 -56.27 37.44
C GLY A 146 -26.59 -57.32 38.43
N SER A 147 -25.39 -57.88 38.28
CA SER A 147 -24.83 -58.79 39.27
C SER A 147 -23.34 -58.51 39.52
N SER A 148 -23.05 -58.01 40.73
CA SER A 148 -21.78 -58.04 41.47
C SER A 148 -20.46 -58.03 40.68
N GLY A 149 -20.33 -57.14 39.69
CA GLY A 149 -19.10 -56.88 38.96
C GLY A 149 -19.36 -56.16 37.63
N SER A 150 -19.40 -54.82 37.64
CA SER A 150 -19.60 -54.04 36.41
C SER A 150 -18.27 -53.64 35.79
N PHE A 151 -18.02 -54.06 34.55
CA PHE A 151 -16.97 -53.47 33.70
C PHE A 151 -17.59 -52.30 32.92
N GLU A 152 -17.10 -51.08 33.15
CA GLU A 152 -17.49 -49.89 32.40
C GLU A 152 -16.58 -49.77 31.17
N SER A 153 -17.08 -50.19 30.00
CA SER A 153 -16.36 -50.01 28.73
C SER A 153 -16.92 -48.80 27.98
N GLN A 154 -16.14 -47.72 27.89
CA GLN A 154 -16.46 -46.59 27.03
C GLN A 154 -15.91 -46.87 25.62
N LEU A 155 -16.79 -47.03 24.64
CA LEU A 155 -16.42 -47.17 23.23
C LEU A 155 -16.62 -45.81 22.54
N SER A 156 -15.54 -45.19 22.04
CA SER A 156 -15.58 -43.94 21.29
C SER A 156 -15.22 -44.21 19.82
N LEU A 157 -16.05 -43.72 18.90
CA LEU A 157 -15.85 -43.85 17.45
C LEU A 157 -15.61 -42.45 16.87
N ASN A 158 -14.45 -42.24 16.24
CA ASN A 158 -14.15 -41.03 15.50
C ASN A 158 -14.37 -41.29 13.99
N PHE A 159 -15.18 -40.46 13.35
CA PHE A 159 -15.40 -40.49 11.91
C PHE A 159 -14.48 -39.46 11.23
N TYR A 160 -13.77 -39.88 10.20
CA TYR A 160 -12.97 -39.02 9.33
C TYR A 160 -13.61 -39.02 7.94
N SER A 161 -13.87 -37.83 7.36
CA SER A 161 -14.34 -37.67 5.98
C SER A 161 -13.17 -37.40 5.04
#